data_AF-A0A7C5J207-F1
#
_entry.id   AF-A0A7C5J207-F1
#
_cell.length_a   1.000
_cell.length_b   1.000
_cell.length_c   1.000
_cell.angle_alpha   90.00
_cell.angle_beta   90.00
_cell.angle_gamma   90.00
#
_symmetry.space_group_name_H-M   'P 1'
#
loop_
_entity.id
_entity.type
_entity.pdbx_description
1 polymer ?
#
loop_
_entity_poly.entity_id
_entity_poly.type
_entity_poly.pdbx_seq_one_letter_code
_entity_poly.pdbx_strand_id
1 'polypeptide(L)'
;MTARSVARVAAAKEAAAEPPDEPDDGLMEVIEHVAHHLPGQAPIGAFVHHNTLHAFEHLPFHDAVAEAGRLFDAEPYMSQGRFREELDSGRIRVEDIEAALDELAGADAELPGGLTAGDLRRATLLGGIDELDRAAIEWELFEGDLLERLPRRETQRARCRSALERSAHYLQRWLEEEGESRFREELEETTSSDEIADRFGVSADAFERQFDADSVPLVLRRMFAHCRRLARSEEEDPGSFVRHRDALIALGGPDVDEFVHPSLIRWSAAYLDTGLAYWPMPEREIGFYEAVRNLSRHASSLPQAWMAGFRKELRRQARERYSPEAAVRDRLSALGVAADERRAFLEAELLALPGWAGMFRRLETSPELRLRTLPYRLVEFLAVRLTAMVAALEAGIRAARLTHRLAGLRAVAQAQPCHRSELRSAYRLFRLFVAAG
;
A
#
# COMPACT_ATOMS: atom_id res chain seq x y z
N MET A 1 6.40 -35.94 -29.00
CA MET A 1 5.06 -35.54 -29.46
C MET A 1 4.32 -36.79 -29.93
N THR A 2 3.24 -37.18 -29.27
CA THR A 2 2.40 -38.31 -29.70
C THR A 2 1.38 -37.83 -30.74
N ALA A 3 0.94 -38.69 -31.66
CA ALA A 3 -0.03 -38.36 -32.73
C ALA A 3 -1.34 -37.72 -32.20
N ARG A 4 -1.69 -37.99 -30.93
CA ARG A 4 -2.86 -37.43 -30.23
C ARG A 4 -2.68 -35.97 -29.80
N SER A 5 -1.44 -35.53 -29.52
CA SER A 5 -1.11 -34.13 -29.26
C SER A 5 -1.17 -33.31 -30.55
N VAL A 6 -0.63 -33.84 -31.66
CA VAL A 6 -0.69 -33.19 -32.98
C VAL A 6 -2.14 -32.99 -33.45
N ALA A 7 -3.01 -33.98 -33.26
CA ALA A 7 -4.44 -33.88 -33.61
C ALA A 7 -5.21 -32.86 -32.74
N ARG A 8 -4.87 -32.72 -31.44
CA ARG A 8 -5.47 -31.70 -30.56
C ARG A 8 -5.02 -30.29 -30.93
N VAL A 9 -3.74 -30.11 -31.26
CA VAL A 9 -3.19 -28.84 -31.72
C VAL A 9 -3.85 -28.42 -33.03
N ALA A 10 -4.03 -29.35 -33.97
CA ALA A 10 -4.73 -29.09 -35.23
C ALA A 10 -6.21 -28.70 -35.01
N ALA A 11 -6.93 -29.43 -34.16
CA ALA A 11 -8.32 -29.11 -33.83
C ALA A 11 -8.48 -27.79 -33.05
N ALA A 12 -7.51 -27.43 -32.20
CA ALA A 12 -7.49 -26.13 -31.51
C ALA A 12 -7.15 -24.97 -32.48
N LYS A 13 -6.29 -25.21 -33.47
CA LYS A 13 -5.99 -24.25 -34.55
C LYS A 13 -7.17 -24.05 -35.52
N GLU A 14 -7.92 -25.11 -35.83
CA GLU A 14 -9.16 -25.04 -36.63
C GLU A 14 -10.34 -24.45 -35.83
N ALA A 15 -10.33 -24.56 -34.50
CA ALA A 15 -11.34 -23.95 -33.63
C ALA A 15 -11.13 -22.45 -33.35
N ALA A 16 -9.97 -21.90 -33.74
CA ALA A 16 -9.73 -20.47 -33.87
C ALA A 16 -10.44 -19.93 -35.14
N ALA A 17 -11.77 -20.10 -35.17
CA ALA A 17 -12.63 -19.37 -36.10
C ALA A 17 -12.48 -17.86 -35.83
N GLU A 18 -12.63 -17.05 -36.86
CA GLU A 18 -12.60 -15.57 -36.78
C GLU A 18 -13.36 -15.09 -35.52
N PRO A 19 -12.72 -14.26 -34.69
CA PRO A 19 -13.40 -13.72 -33.52
C PRO A 19 -14.66 -12.97 -33.99
N PRO A 20 -15.78 -13.04 -33.25
CA PRO A 20 -16.92 -12.18 -33.53
C PRO A 20 -16.45 -10.73 -33.61
N ASP A 21 -17.06 -9.88 -34.45
CA ASP A 21 -16.74 -8.44 -34.54
C ASP A 21 -16.75 -7.82 -33.14
N GLU A 22 -15.56 -7.72 -32.55
CA GLU A 22 -15.34 -7.20 -31.20
C GLU A 22 -15.31 -5.68 -31.32
N PRO A 23 -16.11 -4.94 -30.53
CA PRO A 23 -16.06 -3.49 -30.56
C PRO A 23 -14.66 -3.01 -30.19
N ASP A 24 -14.07 -2.20 -31.06
CA ASP A 24 -12.78 -1.54 -30.81
C ASP A 24 -12.97 -0.48 -29.72
N ASP A 25 -12.77 -0.90 -28.48
CA ASP A 25 -12.92 -0.09 -27.27
C ASP A 25 -11.57 0.41 -26.74
N GLY A 26 -10.54 0.40 -27.58
CA GLY A 26 -9.20 0.88 -27.27
C GLY A 26 -8.43 0.02 -26.27
N LEU A 27 -8.94 -1.17 -25.87
CA LEU A 27 -8.29 -2.03 -24.87
C LEU A 27 -6.83 -2.34 -25.23
N MET A 28 -6.56 -2.68 -26.49
CA MET A 28 -5.21 -3.03 -26.92
C MET A 28 -4.27 -1.82 -26.90
N GLU A 29 -4.77 -0.61 -27.20
CA GLU A 29 -3.99 0.62 -27.08
C GLU A 29 -3.61 0.90 -25.62
N VAL A 30 -4.54 0.65 -24.69
CA VAL A 30 -4.27 0.79 -23.25
C VAL A 30 -3.23 -0.23 -22.80
N ILE A 31 -3.36 -1.50 -23.19
CA ILE A 31 -2.39 -2.56 -22.85
C ILE A 31 -1.01 -2.21 -23.41
N GLU A 32 -0.93 -1.75 -24.66
CA GLU A 32 0.31 -1.34 -25.31
C GLU A 32 0.96 -0.14 -24.59
N HIS A 33 0.15 0.84 -24.20
CA HIS A 33 0.64 1.99 -23.44
C HIS A 33 1.25 1.56 -22.09
N VAL A 34 0.50 0.78 -21.31
CA VAL A 34 0.93 0.28 -19.99
C VAL A 34 2.16 -0.63 -20.11
N ALA A 35 2.26 -1.40 -21.20
CA ALA A 35 3.40 -2.29 -21.43
C ALA A 35 4.74 -1.56 -21.55
N HIS A 36 4.77 -0.26 -21.87
CA HIS A 36 5.99 0.55 -21.87
C HIS A 36 6.61 0.71 -20.48
N HIS A 37 5.81 0.60 -19.42
CA HIS A 37 6.30 0.68 -18.05
C HIS A 37 6.79 -0.67 -17.52
N LEU A 38 6.54 -1.77 -18.24
CA LEU A 38 7.05 -3.07 -17.84
C LEU A 38 8.57 -3.16 -18.04
N PRO A 39 9.31 -3.77 -17.10
CA PRO A 39 10.75 -3.91 -17.25
C PRO A 39 11.09 -4.78 -18.46
N GLY A 40 11.80 -4.20 -19.42
CA GLY A 40 12.27 -4.90 -20.63
C GLY A 40 13.52 -5.76 -20.44
N GLN A 41 14.07 -5.83 -19.23
CA GLN A 41 15.38 -6.45 -18.98
C GLN A 41 15.30 -7.94 -18.60
N ALA A 42 16.42 -8.67 -18.82
CA ALA A 42 16.61 -10.02 -18.30
C ALA A 42 17.09 -9.97 -16.84
N PRO A 43 17.03 -11.09 -16.09
CA PRO A 43 17.88 -11.26 -14.92
C PRO A 43 19.33 -10.90 -15.27
N ILE A 44 19.93 -10.00 -14.51
CA ILE A 44 21.21 -9.36 -14.83
C ILE A 44 22.34 -10.39 -14.71
N GLY A 45 23.00 -10.71 -15.82
CA GLY A 45 24.18 -11.60 -15.87
C GLY A 45 25.51 -10.86 -16.09
N ALA A 46 25.48 -9.55 -16.36
CA ALA A 46 26.65 -8.71 -16.60
C ALA A 46 26.34 -7.26 -16.20
N PHE A 47 27.37 -6.42 -16.04
CA PHE A 47 27.21 -5.01 -15.66
C PHE A 47 26.46 -4.22 -16.76
N VAL A 48 25.34 -3.59 -16.40
CA VAL A 48 24.49 -2.79 -17.30
C VAL A 48 24.56 -1.34 -16.86
N HIS A 49 24.81 -0.43 -17.81
CA HIS A 49 24.92 1.03 -17.64
C HIS A 49 23.58 1.75 -17.87
N HIS A 50 22.46 1.01 -17.90
CA HIS A 50 21.15 1.56 -18.26
C HIS A 50 20.38 1.97 -17.01
N ASN A 51 20.00 3.25 -16.96
CA ASN A 51 19.22 3.85 -15.90
C ASN A 51 17.79 3.26 -15.87
N THR A 52 17.41 2.59 -14.77
CA THR A 52 16.04 2.09 -14.53
C THR A 52 15.00 3.23 -14.47
N LEU A 53 15.46 4.46 -14.25
CA LEU A 53 14.62 5.66 -14.25
C LEU A 53 14.53 6.33 -15.62
N HIS A 54 14.99 5.69 -16.71
CA HIS A 54 15.00 6.29 -18.05
C HIS A 54 13.62 6.83 -18.49
N ALA A 55 12.53 6.14 -18.11
CA ALA A 55 11.17 6.59 -18.39
C ALA A 55 10.81 7.93 -17.69
N PHE A 56 11.56 8.31 -16.65
CA PHE A 56 11.34 9.49 -15.81
C PHE A 56 12.45 10.53 -15.94
N GLU A 57 13.34 10.43 -16.94
CA GLU A 57 14.46 11.37 -17.14
C GLU A 57 14.03 12.82 -17.40
N HIS A 58 12.76 13.04 -17.70
CA HIS A 58 12.16 14.35 -17.85
C HIS A 58 11.79 15.02 -16.52
N LEU A 59 11.90 14.30 -15.39
CA LEU A 59 11.61 14.80 -14.03
C LEU A 59 12.90 15.08 -13.24
N PRO A 60 12.89 16.04 -12.30
CA PRO A 60 13.96 16.16 -11.30
C PRO A 60 14.19 14.85 -10.56
N PHE A 61 15.43 14.59 -10.11
CA PHE A 61 15.81 13.27 -9.56
C PHE A 61 14.89 12.76 -8.45
N HIS A 62 14.57 13.58 -7.44
CA HIS A 62 13.71 13.18 -6.34
C HIS A 62 12.26 12.90 -6.80
N ASP A 63 11.76 13.66 -7.77
CA ASP A 63 10.44 13.46 -8.36
C ASP A 63 10.40 12.19 -9.21
N ALA A 64 11.43 11.96 -10.03
CA ALA A 64 11.59 10.75 -10.84
C ALA A 64 11.63 9.50 -9.97
N VAL A 65 12.39 9.55 -8.87
CA VAL A 65 12.57 8.45 -7.94
C VAL A 65 11.29 8.19 -7.13
N ALA A 66 10.60 9.24 -6.68
CA ALA A 66 9.31 9.11 -6.01
C ALA A 66 8.23 8.52 -6.93
N GLU A 67 8.15 9.01 -8.17
CA GLU A 67 7.20 8.52 -9.16
C GLU A 67 7.51 7.07 -9.57
N ALA A 68 8.78 6.72 -9.76
CA ALA A 68 9.21 5.34 -10.01
C ALA A 68 8.91 4.42 -8.81
N GLY A 69 9.15 4.89 -7.58
CA GLY A 69 8.83 4.14 -6.36
C GLY A 69 7.33 3.86 -6.26
N ARG A 70 6.48 4.88 -6.51
CA ARG A 70 5.02 4.76 -6.54
C ARG A 70 4.55 3.81 -7.64
N LEU A 71 5.15 3.90 -8.83
CA LEU A 71 4.75 3.06 -9.96
C LEU A 71 5.15 1.60 -9.76
N PHE A 72 6.40 1.35 -9.35
CA PHE A 72 6.95 0.00 -9.25
C PHE A 72 6.72 -0.67 -7.91
N ASP A 73 6.00 -0.03 -6.99
CA ASP A 73 5.80 -0.48 -5.60
C ASP A 73 7.14 -0.89 -4.95
N ALA A 74 8.13 -0.01 -5.13
CA ALA A 74 9.50 -0.21 -4.69
C ALA A 74 9.87 0.85 -3.66
N GLU A 75 10.81 0.52 -2.78
CA GLU A 75 11.40 1.49 -1.85
C GLU A 75 12.57 2.19 -2.56
N PRO A 76 12.39 3.43 -3.08
CA PRO A 76 13.47 4.14 -3.76
C PRO A 76 14.62 4.56 -2.84
N TYR A 77 14.30 4.72 -1.56
CA TYR A 77 15.21 5.09 -0.49
C TYR A 77 15.20 4.01 0.57
N MET A 78 16.20 4.01 1.45
CA MET A 78 16.17 3.18 2.64
C MET A 78 14.97 3.56 3.52
N SER A 79 14.40 2.59 4.22
CA SER A 79 13.38 2.87 5.22
C SER A 79 13.89 3.82 6.30
N GLN A 80 12.98 4.58 6.91
CA GLN A 80 13.33 5.50 8.00
C GLN A 80 14.02 4.78 9.17
N GLY A 81 13.57 3.55 9.48
CA GLY A 81 14.22 2.71 10.50
C GLY A 81 15.68 2.42 10.18
N ARG A 82 16.00 2.14 8.92
CA ARG A 82 17.37 1.88 8.50
C ARG A 82 18.25 3.13 8.54
N PHE A 83 17.73 4.31 8.18
CA PHE A 83 18.47 5.56 8.40
C PHE A 83 18.76 5.81 9.89
N ARG A 84 17.83 5.45 10.78
CA ARG A 84 18.06 5.54 12.24
C ARG A 84 19.10 4.54 12.74
N GLU A 85 19.10 3.32 12.24
CA GLU A 85 20.15 2.34 12.55
C GLU A 85 21.54 2.86 12.16
N GLU A 86 21.64 3.52 10.99
CA GLU A 86 22.90 4.11 10.53
C GLU A 86 23.29 5.36 11.34
N LEU A 87 22.32 6.10 11.89
CA LEU A 87 22.56 7.17 12.86
C LEU A 87 23.06 6.63 14.21
N ASP A 88 22.38 5.60 14.74
CA ASP A 88 22.74 4.97 16.02
C ASP A 88 24.09 4.24 15.92
N SER A 89 24.46 3.72 14.75
CA SER A 89 25.78 3.12 14.48
C SER A 89 26.91 4.16 14.31
N GLY A 90 26.55 5.43 14.17
CA GLY A 90 27.47 6.54 13.93
C GLY A 90 28.00 6.63 12.49
N ARG A 91 27.41 5.87 11.55
CA ARG A 91 27.69 6.01 10.12
C ARG A 91 27.13 7.32 9.57
N ILE A 92 25.93 7.68 9.99
CA ILE A 92 25.36 9.02 9.86
C ILE A 92 25.56 9.70 11.21
N ARG A 93 26.06 10.94 11.20
CA ARG A 93 26.26 11.72 12.42
C ARG A 93 25.18 12.78 12.56
N VAL A 94 24.99 13.28 13.78
CA VAL A 94 24.06 14.39 14.02
C VAL A 94 24.49 15.61 13.21
N GLU A 95 25.79 15.87 13.09
CA GLU A 95 26.33 16.97 12.30
C GLU A 95 26.02 16.85 10.81
N ASP A 96 25.96 15.62 10.27
CA ASP A 96 25.58 15.39 8.87
C ASP A 96 24.11 15.77 8.63
N ILE A 97 23.25 15.48 9.62
CA ILE A 97 21.82 15.84 9.57
C ILE A 97 21.64 17.34 9.69
N GLU A 98 22.33 18.00 10.63
CA GLU A 98 22.25 19.47 10.79
C GLU A 98 22.73 20.17 9.50
N ALA A 99 23.84 19.72 8.89
CA ALA A 99 24.31 20.27 7.62
C ALA A 99 23.30 20.11 6.48
N ALA A 100 22.64 18.94 6.39
CA ALA A 100 21.59 18.72 5.39
C ALA A 100 20.34 19.58 5.65
N LEU A 101 20.00 19.84 6.92
CA LEU A 101 18.90 20.74 7.28
C LEU A 101 19.24 22.19 6.95
N ASP A 102 20.49 22.62 7.15
CA ASP A 102 20.97 23.96 6.77
C ASP A 102 20.91 24.19 5.26
N GLU A 103 21.20 23.17 4.43
CA GLU A 103 21.02 23.25 2.97
C GLU A 103 19.55 23.40 2.54
N LEU A 104 18.63 22.87 3.35
CA LEU A 104 17.19 22.98 3.15
C LEU A 104 16.58 24.25 3.79
N ALA A 105 17.37 25.03 4.53
CA ALA A 105 16.89 26.22 5.23
C ALA A 105 16.51 27.32 4.23
N GLY A 106 15.22 27.34 3.86
CA GLY A 106 14.59 28.44 3.13
C GLY A 106 14.10 29.54 4.08
N ALA A 107 13.18 30.39 3.59
CA ALA A 107 12.44 31.32 4.45
C ALA A 107 11.47 30.50 5.33
N ASP A 108 11.97 29.95 6.43
CA ASP A 108 11.17 29.20 7.38
C ASP A 108 10.18 30.16 8.05
N ALA A 109 8.88 29.96 7.79
CA ALA A 109 7.84 30.65 8.51
C ALA A 109 7.86 30.21 9.98
N GLU A 110 7.82 31.17 10.91
CA GLU A 110 7.59 30.87 12.32
C GLU A 110 6.21 30.23 12.47
N LEU A 111 6.20 29.04 13.06
CA LEU A 111 5.01 28.34 13.49
C LEU A 111 4.60 28.83 14.88
N PRO A 112 3.30 28.72 15.24
CA PRO A 112 2.83 29.03 16.58
C PRO A 112 3.68 28.35 17.67
N GLY A 113 3.96 29.09 18.74
CA GLY A 113 4.81 28.61 19.84
C GLY A 113 6.32 28.83 19.64
N GLY A 114 6.72 29.53 18.57
CA GLY A 114 8.12 29.85 18.28
C GLY A 114 8.91 28.70 17.65
N LEU A 115 8.20 27.72 17.09
CA LEU A 115 8.80 26.60 16.34
C LEU A 115 9.05 27.03 14.90
N THR A 116 10.04 26.42 14.26
CA THR A 116 10.30 26.58 12.83
C THR A 116 10.03 25.27 12.08
N ALA A 117 9.91 25.34 10.75
CA ALA A 117 9.87 24.14 9.93
C ALA A 117 11.16 23.30 10.11
N GLY A 118 12.32 23.95 10.29
CA GLY A 118 13.57 23.31 10.68
C GLY A 118 13.46 22.51 11.98
N ASP A 119 12.87 23.07 13.04
CA ASP A 119 12.67 22.36 14.31
C ASP A 119 11.84 21.09 14.14
N LEU A 120 10.79 21.13 13.31
CA LEU A 120 9.95 19.97 13.04
C LEU A 120 10.68 18.88 12.24
N ARG A 121 11.44 19.27 11.21
CA ARG A 121 12.26 18.33 10.42
C ARG A 121 13.31 17.65 11.31
N ARG A 122 13.99 18.45 12.13
CA ARG A 122 14.96 17.97 13.11
C ARG A 122 14.35 17.00 14.11
N ALA A 123 13.19 17.34 14.68
CA ALA A 123 12.45 16.47 15.59
C ALA A 123 12.02 15.17 14.90
N THR A 124 11.63 15.21 13.63
CA THR A 124 11.25 14.02 12.87
C THR A 124 12.43 13.07 12.62
N LEU A 125 13.61 13.62 12.30
CA LEU A 125 14.80 12.85 11.98
C LEU A 125 15.52 12.31 13.23
N LEU A 126 15.64 13.11 14.29
CA LEU A 126 16.37 12.76 15.51
C LEU A 126 15.48 12.19 16.63
N GLY A 127 14.17 12.48 16.57
CA GLY A 127 13.19 12.23 17.64
C GLY A 127 12.74 10.78 17.79
N GLY A 128 12.92 9.95 16.75
CA GLY A 128 12.40 8.59 16.77
C GLY A 128 10.87 8.59 16.88
N ILE A 129 10.19 9.22 15.92
CA ILE A 129 8.73 9.10 15.79
C ILE A 129 8.46 7.73 15.17
N ASP A 130 8.27 6.71 16.01
CA ASP A 130 8.05 5.34 15.56
C ASP A 130 6.64 5.16 14.99
N GLU A 131 6.55 4.33 13.96
CA GLU A 131 5.27 3.85 13.43
C GLU A 131 4.71 2.77 14.35
N LEU A 132 4.11 3.16 15.48
CA LEU A 132 3.40 2.22 16.33
C LEU A 132 2.06 1.81 15.70
N ASP A 133 1.68 0.55 15.91
CA ASP A 133 0.34 0.08 15.62
C ASP A 133 -0.65 0.57 16.69
N ARG A 134 -1.95 0.41 16.43
CA ARG A 134 -2.99 0.91 17.34
C ARG A 134 -2.88 0.31 18.75
N ALA A 135 -2.60 -0.99 18.86
CA ALA A 135 -2.54 -1.66 20.16
C ALA A 135 -1.34 -1.17 20.97
N ALA A 136 -0.20 -0.93 20.32
CA ALA A 136 0.97 -0.34 20.94
C ALA A 136 0.73 1.12 21.35
N ILE A 137 0.03 1.91 20.54
CA ILE A 137 -0.35 3.29 20.91
C ILE A 137 -1.30 3.28 22.11
N GLU A 138 -2.33 2.44 22.10
CA GLU A 138 -3.26 2.30 23.23
C GLU A 138 -2.54 1.86 24.50
N TRP A 139 -1.60 0.91 24.39
CA TRP A 139 -0.76 0.52 25.52
C TRP A 139 0.10 1.67 26.04
N GLU A 140 0.81 2.41 25.17
CA GLU A 140 1.61 3.57 25.56
C GLU A 140 0.76 4.68 26.23
N LEU A 141 -0.51 4.83 25.82
CA LEU A 141 -1.43 5.83 26.37
C LEU A 141 -2.02 5.44 27.73
N PHE A 142 -2.47 4.19 27.87
CA PHE A 142 -3.21 3.73 29.05
C PHE A 142 -2.33 3.04 30.10
N GLU A 143 -1.33 2.28 29.65
CA GLU A 143 -0.45 1.46 30.50
C GLU A 143 0.98 2.00 30.55
N GLY A 144 1.34 2.90 29.62
CA GLY A 144 2.65 3.54 29.54
C GLY A 144 2.73 4.87 30.29
N ASP A 145 3.95 5.41 30.38
CA ASP A 145 4.22 6.72 31.01
C ASP A 145 4.16 7.88 29.99
N LEU A 146 3.59 7.68 28.79
CA LEU A 146 3.69 8.65 27.69
C LEU A 146 3.14 10.03 28.06
N LEU A 147 2.04 10.05 28.81
CA LEU A 147 1.37 11.25 29.30
C LEU A 147 1.81 11.65 30.72
N GLU A 148 2.86 11.00 31.24
CA GLU A 148 3.35 11.18 32.60
C GLU A 148 4.82 11.59 32.66
N ARG A 149 5.62 11.24 31.64
CA ARG A 149 7.07 11.42 31.66
C ARG A 149 7.59 12.00 30.34
N LEU A 150 8.66 12.78 30.48
CA LEU A 150 9.41 13.34 29.36
C LEU A 150 10.10 12.25 28.51
N PRO A 151 10.45 12.57 27.24
CA PRO A 151 11.24 11.68 26.39
C PRO A 151 12.49 11.14 27.08
N ARG A 152 12.93 9.94 26.68
CA ARG A 152 14.07 9.27 27.32
C ARG A 152 15.43 9.89 26.99
N ARG A 153 15.59 10.56 25.83
CA ARG A 153 16.87 11.13 25.38
C ARG A 153 17.14 12.49 26.05
N GLU A 154 18.31 12.64 26.68
CA GLU A 154 18.67 13.81 27.50
C GLU A 154 18.66 15.14 26.73
N THR A 155 19.11 15.13 25.47
CA THR A 155 19.12 16.30 24.59
C THR A 155 17.73 16.82 24.23
N GLN A 156 16.72 15.93 24.23
CA GLN A 156 15.32 16.30 24.03
C GLN A 156 14.74 16.84 25.34
N ARG A 157 14.99 16.18 26.47
CA ARG A 157 14.45 16.56 27.80
C ARG A 157 14.63 18.02 28.17
N ALA A 158 15.82 18.59 27.93
CA ALA A 158 16.13 19.96 28.32
C ALA A 158 15.31 21.00 27.55
N ARG A 159 15.12 20.80 26.24
CA ARG A 159 14.28 21.67 25.39
C ARG A 159 12.80 21.48 25.73
N CYS A 160 12.34 20.23 25.77
CA CYS A 160 10.96 19.89 26.12
C CYS A 160 10.54 20.52 27.44
N ARG A 161 11.42 20.52 28.45
CA ARG A 161 11.13 21.11 29.76
C ARG A 161 10.83 22.60 29.65
N SER A 162 11.64 23.35 28.92
CA SER A 162 11.42 24.78 28.72
C SER A 162 10.12 25.08 27.97
N ALA A 163 9.78 24.26 26.96
CA ALA A 163 8.51 24.38 26.25
C ALA A 163 7.31 24.04 27.14
N LEU A 164 7.40 23.00 27.95
CA LEU A 164 6.35 22.59 28.88
C LEU A 164 6.12 23.61 29.99
N GLU A 165 7.16 24.26 30.50
CA GLU A 165 7.03 25.35 31.47
C GLU A 165 6.24 26.53 30.89
N ARG A 166 6.51 26.92 29.64
CA ARG A 166 5.73 27.96 28.94
C ARG A 166 4.27 27.53 28.73
N SER A 167 4.07 26.28 28.30
CA SER A 167 2.74 25.71 28.09
C SER A 167 1.94 25.56 29.39
N ALA A 168 2.60 25.28 30.51
CA ALA A 168 1.98 25.26 31.83
C ALA A 168 1.46 26.64 32.22
N HIS A 169 2.26 27.69 31.98
CA HIS A 169 1.83 29.07 32.27
C HIS A 169 0.64 29.49 31.38
N TYR A 170 0.64 29.08 30.11
CA TYR A 170 -0.51 29.28 29.23
C TYR A 170 -1.75 28.51 29.70
N LEU A 171 -1.57 27.24 30.11
CA LEU A 171 -2.65 26.41 30.63
C LEU A 171 -3.25 27.00 31.90
N GLN A 172 -2.43 27.48 32.82
CA GLN A 172 -2.86 28.16 34.04
C GLN A 172 -3.75 29.36 33.73
N ARG A 173 -3.27 30.27 32.87
CA ARG A 173 -4.05 31.43 32.45
C ARG A 173 -5.36 31.05 31.77
N TRP A 174 -5.33 30.03 30.92
CA TRP A 174 -6.53 29.54 30.25
C TRP A 174 -7.54 28.95 31.25
N LEU A 175 -7.08 28.22 32.27
CA LEU A 175 -7.94 27.69 33.33
C LEU A 175 -8.60 28.80 34.16
N GLU A 176 -7.88 29.89 34.42
CA GLU A 176 -8.43 31.08 35.09
C GLU A 176 -9.54 31.77 34.26
N GLU A 177 -9.40 31.77 32.93
CA GLU A 177 -10.34 32.41 32.00
C GLU A 177 -11.58 31.53 31.70
N GLU A 178 -11.39 30.22 31.52
CA GLU A 178 -12.40 29.30 30.95
C GLU A 178 -12.96 28.28 31.95
N GLY A 179 -12.29 28.09 33.09
CA GLY A 179 -12.72 27.22 34.17
C GLY A 179 -12.37 25.74 34.00
N GLU A 180 -12.21 25.06 35.13
CA GLU A 180 -11.80 23.65 35.22
C GLU A 180 -12.83 22.67 34.62
N SER A 181 -14.13 22.96 34.72
CA SER A 181 -15.17 22.08 34.16
C SER A 181 -15.04 21.94 32.64
N ARG A 182 -14.77 23.05 31.94
CA ARG A 182 -14.57 23.07 30.49
C ARG A 182 -13.30 22.32 30.09
N PHE A 183 -12.26 22.38 30.92
CA PHE A 183 -11.05 21.59 30.74
C PHE A 183 -11.33 20.08 30.80
N ARG A 184 -12.09 19.63 31.81
CA ARG A 184 -12.46 18.22 31.96
C ARG A 184 -13.28 17.75 30.76
N GLU A 185 -14.27 18.52 30.32
CA GLU A 185 -15.04 18.21 29.10
C GLU A 185 -14.13 18.07 27.86
N GLU A 186 -13.15 18.95 27.68
CA GLU A 186 -12.19 18.87 26.57
C GLU A 186 -11.32 17.59 26.65
N LEU A 187 -10.97 17.15 27.86
CA LEU A 187 -10.20 15.93 28.07
C LEU A 187 -11.04 14.66 27.91
N GLU A 188 -12.33 14.68 28.29
CA GLU A 188 -13.27 13.55 28.15
C GLU A 188 -13.47 13.13 26.69
N GLU A 189 -13.21 14.01 25.72
CA GLU A 189 -13.17 13.65 24.30
C GLU A 189 -12.04 12.67 23.96
N THR A 190 -11.05 12.51 24.85
CA THR A 190 -9.76 11.86 24.54
C THR A 190 -9.24 10.88 25.60
N THR A 191 -9.72 10.97 26.84
CA THR A 191 -9.38 10.13 28.00
C THR A 191 -10.67 9.88 28.80
N SER A 192 -10.80 8.72 29.45
CA SER A 192 -11.98 8.44 30.28
C SER A 192 -12.09 9.41 31.47
N SER A 193 -13.31 9.85 31.80
CA SER A 193 -13.59 10.63 33.02
C SER A 193 -13.07 9.94 34.28
N ASP A 194 -13.15 8.61 34.33
CA ASP A 194 -12.70 7.80 35.47
C ASP A 194 -11.18 7.88 35.65
N GLU A 195 -10.42 7.93 34.55
CA GLU A 195 -8.96 8.02 34.57
C GLU A 195 -8.48 9.41 35.01
N ILE A 196 -9.19 10.46 34.58
CA ILE A 196 -8.92 11.84 35.01
C ILE A 196 -9.23 11.98 36.50
N ALA A 197 -10.35 11.43 36.96
CA ALA A 197 -10.79 11.46 38.34
C ALA A 197 -9.85 10.69 39.29
N ASP A 198 -9.39 9.50 38.89
CA ASP A 198 -8.48 8.67 39.68
C ASP A 198 -7.11 9.36 39.89
N ARG A 199 -6.60 10.03 38.84
CA ARG A 199 -5.25 10.61 38.85
C ARG A 199 -5.17 12.04 39.39
N PHE A 200 -6.16 12.89 39.07
CA PHE A 200 -6.14 14.32 39.40
C PHE A 200 -7.20 14.71 40.44
N GLY A 201 -8.05 13.77 40.83
CA GLY A 201 -9.13 13.99 41.78
C GLY A 201 -10.38 14.61 41.15
N VAL A 202 -11.49 14.48 41.89
CA VAL A 202 -12.83 14.94 41.49
C VAL A 202 -13.17 16.34 41.99
N SER A 203 -12.34 16.98 42.82
CA SER A 203 -12.57 18.33 43.35
C SER A 203 -11.58 19.34 42.79
N ALA A 204 -12.00 20.60 42.64
CA ALA A 204 -11.15 21.71 42.22
C ALA A 204 -9.88 21.83 43.07
N ASP A 205 -10.02 21.76 44.40
CA ASP A 205 -8.89 21.81 45.32
C ASP A 205 -7.88 20.65 45.12
N ALA A 206 -8.33 19.48 44.63
CA ALA A 206 -7.43 18.35 44.36
C ALA A 206 -6.67 18.56 43.06
N PHE A 207 -7.35 19.08 42.04
CA PHE A 207 -6.78 19.40 40.76
C PHE A 207 -5.75 20.53 40.85
N GLU A 208 -6.07 21.65 41.52
CA GLU A 208 -5.14 22.77 41.73
C GLU A 208 -3.86 22.32 42.45
N ARG A 209 -4.01 21.55 43.53
CA ARG A 209 -2.84 21.00 44.25
C ARG A 209 -1.98 20.11 43.37
N GLN A 210 -2.60 19.32 42.48
CA GLN A 210 -1.86 18.43 41.58
C GLN A 210 -1.17 19.23 40.47
N PHE A 211 -1.83 20.26 39.94
CA PHE A 211 -1.25 21.16 38.94
C PHE A 211 -0.04 21.94 39.48
N ASP A 212 -0.15 22.46 40.70
CA ASP A 212 0.95 23.17 41.38
C ASP A 212 2.13 22.24 41.72
N ALA A 213 1.85 20.97 42.01
CA ALA A 213 2.86 19.96 42.30
C ALA A 213 3.60 19.48 41.04
N ASP A 214 2.87 19.15 39.98
CA ASP A 214 3.42 18.76 38.69
C ASP A 214 2.41 19.03 37.55
N SER A 215 2.67 20.09 36.78
CA SER A 215 1.84 20.50 35.65
C SER A 215 2.12 19.70 34.36
N VAL A 216 3.23 18.95 34.29
CA VAL A 216 3.64 18.26 33.05
C VAL A 216 2.58 17.28 32.56
N PRO A 217 2.01 16.37 33.39
CA PRO A 217 1.01 15.43 32.93
C PRO A 217 -0.25 16.11 32.35
N LEU A 218 -0.67 17.23 32.94
CA LEU A 218 -1.85 17.97 32.50
C LEU A 218 -1.61 18.68 31.16
N VAL A 219 -0.42 19.26 30.98
CA VAL A 219 -0.01 19.86 29.71
C VAL A 219 0.06 18.80 28.60
N LEU A 220 0.67 17.64 28.87
CA LEU A 220 0.78 16.56 27.90
C LEU A 220 -0.61 16.00 27.50
N ARG A 221 -1.50 15.80 28.46
CA ARG A 221 -2.87 15.34 28.20
C ARG A 221 -3.66 16.32 27.34
N ARG A 222 -3.61 17.61 27.67
CA ARG A 222 -4.26 18.65 26.86
C ARG A 222 -3.69 18.70 25.44
N MET A 223 -2.37 18.61 25.32
CA MET A 223 -1.71 18.63 24.02
C MET A 223 -2.12 17.42 23.16
N PHE A 224 -2.18 16.22 23.75
CA PHE A 224 -2.67 15.03 23.06
C PHE A 224 -4.13 15.18 22.64
N ALA A 225 -4.97 15.75 23.50
CA ALA A 225 -6.37 16.02 23.19
C ALA A 225 -6.52 16.94 21.97
N HIS A 226 -5.69 17.98 21.90
CA HIS A 226 -5.63 18.88 20.77
C HIS A 226 -5.14 18.18 19.48
N CYS A 227 -4.09 17.35 19.57
CA CYS A 227 -3.58 16.57 18.44
C CYS A 227 -4.65 15.63 17.85
N ARG A 228 -5.49 15.01 18.70
CA ARG A 228 -6.62 14.19 18.24
C ARG A 228 -7.67 14.99 17.48
N ARG A 229 -8.03 16.18 17.97
CA ARG A 229 -8.99 17.06 17.27
C ARG A 229 -8.46 17.48 15.89
N LEU A 230 -7.18 17.82 15.79
CA LEU A 230 -6.53 18.13 14.52
C LEU A 230 -6.53 16.92 13.57
N ALA A 231 -6.17 15.74 14.07
CA ALA A 231 -6.17 14.50 13.28
C ALA A 231 -7.56 14.12 12.75
N ARG A 232 -8.65 14.47 13.46
CA ARG A 232 -10.03 14.29 12.97
C ARG A 232 -10.39 15.31 11.89
N SER A 233 -9.84 16.52 11.95
CA SER A 233 -10.11 17.55 10.93
C SER A 233 -9.35 17.31 9.62
N GLU A 234 -8.23 16.58 9.69
CA GLU A 234 -7.47 16.08 8.55
C GLU A 234 -7.82 14.62 8.26
N GLU A 235 -9.11 14.25 8.25
CA GLU A 235 -9.52 12.96 7.71
C GLU A 235 -8.92 12.81 6.30
N GLU A 236 -7.84 12.02 6.20
CA GLU A 236 -7.27 11.61 4.93
C GLU A 236 -8.42 10.99 4.16
N ASP A 237 -8.84 11.63 3.06
CA ASP A 237 -9.66 10.95 2.06
C ASP A 237 -8.94 9.62 1.80
N PRO A 238 -9.58 8.45 1.95
CA PRO A 238 -8.93 7.14 1.92
C PRO A 238 -8.07 6.86 0.66
N GLY A 239 -7.95 7.82 -0.26
CA GLY A 239 -7.31 7.74 -1.55
C GLY A 239 -8.21 6.92 -2.46
N SER A 240 -8.36 7.30 -3.73
CA SER A 240 -9.11 6.45 -4.65
C SER A 240 -8.44 5.08 -4.74
N PHE A 241 -9.11 4.01 -4.30
CA PHE A 241 -8.57 2.66 -4.47
C PHE A 241 -8.45 2.36 -5.97
N VAL A 242 -7.23 2.14 -6.46
CA VAL A 242 -7.02 1.71 -7.85
C VAL A 242 -7.39 0.23 -7.98
N ARG A 243 -6.79 -0.64 -7.16
CA ARG A 243 -7.04 -2.09 -7.21
C ARG A 243 -8.13 -2.51 -6.23
N HIS A 244 -8.93 -3.50 -6.64
CA HIS A 244 -9.97 -4.09 -5.80
C HIS A 244 -9.43 -4.90 -4.62
N ARG A 245 -8.19 -5.40 -4.74
CA ARG A 245 -7.47 -6.04 -3.63
C ARG A 245 -7.35 -5.10 -2.44
N ASP A 246 -6.91 -3.87 -2.68
CA ASP A 246 -6.60 -2.92 -1.61
C ASP A 246 -7.88 -2.50 -0.89
N ALA A 247 -8.97 -2.30 -1.66
CA ALA A 247 -10.31 -2.11 -1.12
C ALA A 247 -10.79 -3.29 -0.27
N LEU A 248 -10.52 -4.54 -0.68
CA LEU A 248 -10.86 -5.72 0.12
C LEU A 248 -10.09 -5.76 1.44
N ILE A 249 -8.79 -5.46 1.42
CA ILE A 249 -7.93 -5.42 2.62
C ILE A 249 -8.40 -4.30 3.57
N ALA A 250 -8.73 -3.13 3.04
CA ALA A 250 -9.26 -2.01 3.81
C ALA A 250 -10.56 -2.39 4.55
N LEU A 251 -11.41 -3.19 3.92
CA LEU A 251 -12.65 -3.74 4.49
C LEU A 251 -12.43 -4.95 5.43
N GLY A 252 -11.17 -5.30 5.74
CA GLY A 252 -10.82 -6.42 6.62
C GLY A 252 -10.86 -7.80 5.95
N GLY A 253 -10.89 -7.85 4.62
CA GLY A 253 -10.74 -9.08 3.86
C GLY A 253 -9.28 -9.51 3.68
N PRO A 254 -9.05 -10.73 3.17
CA PRO A 254 -7.70 -11.27 3.01
C PRO A 254 -7.01 -10.65 1.78
N ASP A 255 -5.67 -10.70 1.79
CA ASP A 255 -4.89 -10.37 0.61
C ASP A 255 -5.02 -11.46 -0.47
N VAL A 256 -5.67 -11.12 -1.58
CA VAL A 256 -5.90 -12.07 -2.69
C VAL A 256 -4.65 -12.39 -3.49
N ASP A 257 -3.65 -11.50 -3.51
CA ASP A 257 -2.41 -11.70 -4.27
C ASP A 257 -1.59 -12.85 -3.66
N GLU A 258 -1.59 -13.01 -2.34
CA GLU A 258 -0.92 -14.12 -1.63
C GLU A 258 -1.39 -15.51 -2.11
N PHE A 259 -2.64 -15.64 -2.54
CA PHE A 259 -3.19 -16.91 -3.03
C PHE A 259 -3.02 -17.07 -4.54
N VAL A 260 -3.11 -15.98 -5.30
CA VAL A 260 -3.11 -15.98 -6.77
C VAL A 260 -1.69 -16.07 -7.32
N HIS A 261 -0.74 -15.31 -6.76
CA HIS A 261 0.64 -15.23 -7.28
C HIS A 261 1.35 -16.58 -7.31
N PRO A 262 1.31 -17.45 -6.27
CA PRO A 262 1.98 -18.75 -6.34
C PRO A 262 1.49 -19.64 -7.49
N SER A 263 0.22 -19.51 -7.89
CA SER A 263 -0.35 -20.24 -9.01
C SER A 263 0.05 -19.63 -10.34
N LEU A 264 -0.03 -18.30 -10.48
CA LEU A 264 0.43 -17.58 -11.66
C LEU A 264 1.92 -17.80 -11.94
N ILE A 265 2.76 -17.73 -10.91
CA ILE A 265 4.21 -18.02 -10.99
C ILE A 265 4.42 -19.42 -11.55
N ARG A 266 3.74 -20.43 -11.02
CA ARG A 266 3.90 -21.82 -11.46
C ARG A 266 3.47 -22.04 -12.91
N TRP A 267 2.33 -21.48 -13.31
CA TRP A 267 1.85 -21.58 -14.68
C TRP A 267 2.77 -20.84 -15.65
N SER A 268 3.18 -19.63 -15.28
CA SER A 268 4.07 -18.80 -16.11
C SER A 268 5.44 -19.44 -16.25
N ALA A 269 6.02 -19.96 -15.15
CA ALA A 269 7.30 -20.68 -15.18
C ALA A 269 7.23 -21.91 -16.11
N ALA A 270 6.16 -22.70 -16.01
CA ALA A 270 5.99 -23.88 -16.85
C ALA A 270 5.78 -23.53 -18.33
N TYR A 271 5.13 -22.40 -18.61
CA TYR A 271 4.89 -21.92 -19.97
C TYR A 271 6.14 -21.35 -20.62
N LEU A 272 6.84 -20.49 -19.88
CA LEU A 272 8.04 -19.78 -20.32
C LEU A 272 9.30 -20.65 -20.26
N ASP A 273 9.20 -21.86 -19.71
CA ASP A 273 10.30 -22.85 -19.68
C ASP A 273 10.85 -23.10 -21.09
N THR A 274 12.16 -22.95 -21.21
CA THR A 274 12.90 -23.04 -22.46
C THR A 274 13.20 -24.49 -22.87
N GLY A 275 12.76 -25.46 -22.07
CA GLY A 275 12.97 -26.90 -22.26
C GLY A 275 13.93 -27.50 -21.25
N LEU A 276 14.18 -26.83 -20.11
CA LEU A 276 15.00 -27.37 -19.03
C LEU A 276 14.19 -28.31 -18.13
N ALA A 277 12.88 -28.07 -18.01
CA ALA A 277 12.01 -28.93 -17.24
C ALA A 277 11.86 -30.31 -17.90
N TYR A 278 12.05 -31.36 -17.11
CA TYR A 278 11.79 -32.74 -17.55
C TYR A 278 10.32 -32.96 -17.95
N TRP A 279 9.39 -32.29 -17.25
CA TRP A 279 7.96 -32.29 -17.55
C TRP A 279 7.54 -30.94 -18.16
N PRO A 280 7.38 -30.84 -19.48
CA PRO A 280 6.92 -29.59 -20.10
C PRO A 280 5.44 -29.33 -19.83
N MET A 281 5.03 -28.07 -19.87
CA MET A 281 3.62 -27.70 -19.82
C MET A 281 2.86 -28.34 -21.00
N PRO A 282 1.79 -29.10 -20.75
CA PRO A 282 0.95 -29.66 -21.81
C PRO A 282 0.31 -28.55 -22.65
N GLU A 283 0.24 -28.76 -23.96
CA GLU A 283 -0.49 -27.90 -24.88
C GLU A 283 -0.03 -26.42 -24.81
N ARG A 284 1.24 -26.15 -24.52
CA ARG A 284 1.76 -24.77 -24.49
C ARG A 284 1.83 -24.11 -25.88
N GLU A 285 1.82 -24.91 -26.94
CA GLU A 285 1.84 -24.48 -28.33
C GLU A 285 0.57 -23.76 -28.79
N ILE A 286 -0.54 -23.86 -28.04
CA ILE A 286 -1.81 -23.19 -28.36
C ILE A 286 -2.00 -21.85 -27.63
N GLY A 287 -0.98 -21.35 -26.92
CA GLY A 287 -1.05 -20.09 -26.16
C GLY A 287 -1.19 -20.29 -24.65
N PHE A 288 -0.75 -19.31 -23.87
CA PHE A 288 -0.72 -19.39 -22.40
C PHE A 288 -2.13 -19.53 -21.82
N TYR A 289 -3.06 -18.72 -22.32
CA TYR A 289 -4.44 -18.69 -21.84
C TYR A 289 -5.16 -20.03 -22.04
N GLU A 290 -5.07 -20.63 -23.23
CA GLU A 290 -5.67 -21.94 -23.49
C GLU A 290 -4.94 -23.08 -22.76
N ALA A 291 -3.62 -23.02 -22.65
CA ALA A 291 -2.85 -24.01 -21.89
C ALA A 291 -3.26 -24.03 -20.40
N VAL A 292 -3.43 -22.87 -19.76
CA VAL A 292 -3.93 -22.75 -18.38
C VAL A 292 -5.37 -23.24 -18.25
N ARG A 293 -6.24 -22.95 -19.24
CA ARG A 293 -7.60 -23.47 -19.29
C ARG A 293 -7.63 -25.00 -19.29
N ASN A 294 -6.78 -25.64 -20.10
CA ASN A 294 -6.73 -27.10 -20.20
C ASN A 294 -6.09 -27.77 -18.98
N LEU A 295 -5.06 -27.17 -18.39
CA LEU A 295 -4.50 -27.60 -17.11
C LEU A 295 -5.55 -27.58 -15.99
N SER A 296 -6.33 -26.50 -15.93
CA SER A 296 -7.32 -26.29 -14.87
C SER A 296 -8.49 -27.28 -14.91
N ARG A 297 -8.69 -27.99 -16.04
CA ARG A 297 -9.68 -29.08 -16.17
C ARG A 297 -9.26 -30.37 -15.45
N HIS A 298 -7.96 -30.62 -15.32
CA HIS A 298 -7.41 -31.90 -14.87
C HIS A 298 -6.63 -31.79 -13.55
N ALA A 299 -6.44 -30.57 -13.04
CA ALA A 299 -5.66 -30.33 -11.83
C ALA A 299 -6.42 -30.78 -10.56
N SER A 300 -6.01 -31.92 -9.99
CA SER A 300 -6.35 -32.38 -8.64
C SER A 300 -5.43 -31.74 -7.60
N SER A 301 -5.56 -30.43 -7.39
CA SER A 301 -4.87 -29.72 -6.30
C SER A 301 -5.80 -29.54 -5.10
N LEU A 302 -5.22 -29.42 -3.89
CA LEU A 302 -5.94 -29.09 -2.65
C LEU A 302 -6.94 -27.94 -2.90
N PRO A 303 -8.19 -28.01 -2.41
CA PRO A 303 -9.22 -27.05 -2.75
C PRO A 303 -8.95 -25.72 -2.03
N GLN A 304 -8.30 -24.77 -2.71
CA GLN A 304 -8.41 -23.36 -2.31
C GLN A 304 -9.77 -22.84 -2.77
N ALA A 305 -10.47 -22.07 -1.94
CA ALA A 305 -11.85 -21.64 -2.21
C ALA A 305 -11.98 -20.86 -3.54
N TRP A 306 -10.97 -20.07 -3.90
CA TRP A 306 -10.95 -19.31 -5.15
C TRP A 306 -10.75 -20.19 -6.39
N MET A 307 -10.04 -21.32 -6.28
CA MET A 307 -9.78 -22.23 -7.41
C MET A 307 -11.07 -22.85 -7.98
N ALA A 308 -12.09 -23.05 -7.13
CA ALA A 308 -13.40 -23.52 -7.60
C ALA A 308 -14.09 -22.49 -8.50
N GLY A 309 -14.06 -21.21 -8.08
CA GLY A 309 -14.56 -20.08 -8.87
C GLY A 309 -13.78 -19.90 -10.16
N PHE A 310 -12.45 -19.92 -10.08
CA PHE A 310 -11.55 -19.81 -11.23
C PHE A 310 -11.82 -20.90 -12.28
N ARG A 311 -11.89 -22.17 -11.87
CA ARG A 311 -12.20 -23.29 -12.77
C ARG A 311 -13.62 -23.20 -13.35
N LYS A 312 -14.59 -22.67 -12.60
CA LYS A 312 -15.95 -22.47 -13.10
C LYS A 312 -15.94 -21.40 -14.21
N GLU A 313 -15.22 -20.32 -13.99
CA GLU A 313 -15.11 -19.23 -14.95
C GLU A 313 -14.35 -19.65 -16.21
N LEU A 314 -13.19 -20.30 -16.10
CA LEU A 314 -12.47 -20.82 -17.27
C LEU A 314 -13.32 -21.78 -18.10
N ARG A 315 -14.17 -22.59 -17.46
CA ARG A 315 -15.14 -23.46 -18.17
C ARG A 315 -16.26 -22.68 -18.85
N ARG A 316 -16.65 -21.52 -18.31
CA ARG A 316 -17.62 -20.63 -18.94
C ARG A 316 -17.01 -19.97 -20.18
N GLN A 317 -15.86 -19.33 -20.02
CA GLN A 317 -15.08 -18.72 -21.10
C GLN A 317 -14.79 -19.72 -22.23
N ALA A 318 -14.50 -20.98 -21.90
CA ALA A 318 -14.31 -22.04 -22.89
C ALA A 318 -15.58 -22.41 -23.66
N ARG A 319 -16.73 -22.48 -22.98
CA ARG A 319 -18.03 -22.77 -23.62
C ARG A 319 -18.46 -21.63 -24.53
N GLU A 320 -18.19 -20.39 -24.13
CA GLU A 320 -18.51 -19.18 -24.87
C GLU A 320 -17.43 -18.80 -25.91
N ARG A 321 -16.35 -19.59 -26.01
CA ARG A 321 -15.24 -19.39 -26.96
C ARG A 321 -14.56 -18.02 -26.87
N TYR A 322 -14.30 -17.55 -25.65
CA TYR A 322 -13.65 -16.27 -25.45
C TYR A 322 -12.23 -16.24 -26.00
N SER A 323 -11.91 -15.18 -26.72
CA SER A 323 -10.54 -14.71 -26.95
C SER A 323 -9.93 -14.21 -25.62
N PRO A 324 -8.59 -14.14 -25.51
CA PRO A 324 -7.95 -13.49 -24.36
C PRO A 324 -8.45 -12.07 -24.12
N GLU A 325 -8.67 -11.30 -25.19
CA GLU A 325 -9.19 -9.93 -25.19
C GLU A 325 -10.61 -9.89 -24.63
N ALA A 326 -11.50 -10.78 -25.10
CA ALA A 326 -12.86 -10.90 -24.57
C ALA A 326 -12.87 -11.26 -23.09
N ALA A 327 -11.98 -12.16 -22.66
CA ALA A 327 -11.83 -12.50 -21.25
C ALA A 327 -11.37 -11.29 -20.41
N VAL A 328 -10.42 -10.49 -20.89
CA VAL A 328 -10.00 -9.25 -20.21
C VAL A 328 -11.18 -8.27 -20.09
N ARG A 329 -11.90 -7.98 -21.19
CA ARG A 329 -13.06 -7.07 -21.17
C ARG A 329 -14.15 -7.52 -20.20
N ASP A 330 -14.49 -8.80 -20.25
CA ASP A 330 -15.50 -9.39 -19.38
C ASP A 330 -15.10 -9.32 -17.89
N ARG A 331 -13.81 -9.55 -17.56
CA ARG A 331 -13.33 -9.41 -16.19
C ARG A 331 -13.27 -7.95 -15.73
N LEU A 332 -12.88 -7.00 -16.58
CA LEU A 332 -12.95 -5.56 -16.28
C LEU A 332 -14.40 -5.12 -16.03
N SER A 333 -15.35 -5.61 -16.81
CA SER A 333 -16.77 -5.36 -16.60
C SER A 333 -17.29 -5.96 -15.28
N ALA A 334 -16.86 -7.17 -14.91
CA ALA A 334 -17.23 -7.80 -13.63
C ALA A 334 -16.71 -7.01 -12.41
N LEU A 335 -15.55 -6.35 -12.58
CA LEU A 335 -14.95 -5.45 -11.59
C LEU A 335 -15.55 -4.03 -11.63
N GLY A 336 -16.41 -3.70 -12.61
CA GLY A 336 -16.95 -2.35 -12.73
C GLY A 336 -15.87 -1.28 -12.99
N VAL A 337 -14.78 -1.64 -13.69
CA VAL A 337 -13.73 -0.68 -14.08
C VAL A 337 -14.20 0.11 -15.30
N ALA A 338 -14.36 1.42 -15.14
CA ALA A 338 -14.78 2.31 -16.23
C ALA A 338 -13.65 2.54 -17.25
N ALA A 339 -13.99 2.98 -18.47
CA ALA A 339 -13.05 3.07 -19.58
C ALA A 339 -11.87 4.03 -19.32
N ASP A 340 -12.14 5.14 -18.64
CA ASP A 340 -11.18 6.14 -18.18
C ASP A 340 -10.25 5.61 -17.08
N GLU A 341 -10.72 4.70 -16.23
CA GLU A 341 -9.91 4.09 -15.17
C GLU A 341 -9.04 2.90 -15.64
N ARG A 342 -9.32 2.34 -16.83
CA ARG A 342 -8.66 1.12 -17.34
C ARG A 342 -7.15 1.21 -17.33
N ARG A 343 -6.60 2.39 -17.68
CA ARG A 343 -5.14 2.60 -17.74
C ARG A 343 -4.50 2.35 -16.38
N ALA A 344 -4.90 3.14 -15.38
CA ALA A 344 -4.35 3.05 -14.02
C ALA A 344 -4.60 1.66 -13.42
N PHE A 345 -5.78 1.08 -13.66
CA PHE A 345 -6.11 -0.25 -13.17
C PHE A 345 -5.22 -1.36 -13.76
N LEU A 346 -5.08 -1.40 -15.09
CA LEU A 346 -4.28 -2.42 -15.77
C LEU A 346 -2.79 -2.28 -15.47
N GLU A 347 -2.31 -1.05 -15.32
CA GLU A 347 -0.96 -0.74 -14.87
C GLU A 347 -0.67 -1.32 -13.49
N ALA A 348 -1.52 -1.01 -12.52
CA ALA A 348 -1.39 -1.54 -11.17
C ALA A 348 -1.47 -3.07 -11.15
N GLU A 349 -2.33 -3.69 -11.97
CA GLU A 349 -2.41 -5.15 -12.07
C GLU A 349 -1.19 -5.82 -12.73
N LEU A 350 -0.63 -5.21 -13.78
CA LEU A 350 0.53 -5.79 -14.47
C LEU A 350 1.83 -5.63 -13.66
N LEU A 351 1.93 -4.59 -12.83
CA LEU A 351 3.08 -4.34 -11.95
C LEU A 351 3.00 -5.11 -10.63
N ALA A 352 1.81 -5.54 -10.21
CA ALA A 352 1.59 -6.28 -8.97
C ALA A 352 2.34 -7.63 -8.87
N LEU A 353 2.79 -8.22 -9.98
CA LEU A 353 3.66 -9.40 -9.98
C LEU A 353 4.91 -9.11 -10.81
N PRO A 354 5.93 -8.45 -10.24
CA PRO A 354 7.11 -7.98 -10.96
C PRO A 354 7.83 -9.10 -11.72
N GLY A 355 8.34 -8.76 -12.90
CA GLY A 355 9.13 -9.64 -13.76
C GLY A 355 8.33 -10.54 -14.70
N TRP A 356 7.18 -11.08 -14.28
CA TRP A 356 6.42 -12.03 -15.11
C TRP A 356 5.73 -11.37 -16.31
N ALA A 357 4.95 -10.31 -16.07
CA ALA A 357 4.31 -9.53 -17.13
C ALA A 357 5.37 -8.98 -18.12
N GLY A 358 6.48 -8.45 -17.59
CA GLY A 358 7.62 -7.98 -18.39
C GLY A 358 8.24 -9.09 -19.24
N MET A 359 8.34 -10.32 -18.73
CA MET A 359 8.86 -11.46 -19.52
C MET A 359 7.93 -11.85 -20.67
N PHE A 360 6.60 -11.86 -20.44
CA PHE A 360 5.63 -12.07 -21.52
C PHE A 360 5.74 -10.97 -22.59
N ARG A 361 5.75 -9.69 -22.17
CA ARG A 361 5.87 -8.55 -23.08
C ARG A 361 7.17 -8.62 -23.89
N ARG A 362 8.29 -8.89 -23.23
CA ARG A 362 9.59 -8.97 -23.88
C ARG A 362 9.63 -10.09 -24.91
N LEU A 363 9.15 -11.28 -24.58
CA LEU A 363 9.10 -12.39 -25.54
C LEU A 363 8.09 -12.11 -26.65
N GLU A 364 7.01 -11.35 -26.40
CA GLU A 364 6.07 -10.89 -27.41
C GLU A 364 6.73 -9.95 -28.43
N THR A 365 7.54 -8.98 -27.98
CA THR A 365 8.15 -7.97 -28.86
C THR A 365 9.51 -8.35 -29.46
N SER A 366 10.22 -9.31 -28.85
CA SER A 366 11.57 -9.72 -29.25
C SER A 366 11.61 -11.19 -29.69
N PRO A 367 11.22 -11.51 -30.94
CA PRO A 367 11.27 -12.86 -31.49
C PRO A 367 12.66 -13.52 -31.41
N GLU A 368 13.73 -12.73 -31.52
CA GLU A 368 15.12 -13.15 -31.45
C GLU A 368 15.53 -13.75 -30.09
N LEU A 369 14.82 -13.38 -29.03
CA LEU A 369 15.04 -13.91 -27.68
C LEU A 369 14.27 -15.22 -27.44
N ARG A 370 13.37 -15.57 -28.36
CA ARG A 370 12.57 -16.79 -28.24
C ARG A 370 13.43 -17.99 -28.61
N LEU A 371 13.65 -18.87 -27.64
CA LEU A 371 14.28 -20.17 -27.89
C LEU A 371 13.34 -21.15 -28.64
N ARG A 372 12.05 -20.80 -28.80
CA ARG A 372 11.04 -21.60 -29.51
C ARG A 372 10.02 -20.70 -30.22
N THR A 373 9.42 -21.23 -31.29
CA THR A 373 8.31 -20.58 -32.01
C THR A 373 6.98 -20.78 -31.26
N LEU A 374 6.88 -20.21 -30.06
CA LEU A 374 5.65 -20.21 -29.26
C LEU A 374 4.99 -18.82 -29.29
N PRO A 375 3.65 -18.75 -29.21
CA PRO A 375 2.95 -17.48 -29.12
C PRO A 375 3.08 -16.90 -27.70
N TYR A 376 3.97 -15.93 -27.50
CA TYR A 376 4.05 -15.18 -26.25
C TYR A 376 3.21 -13.92 -26.39
N ARG A 377 2.12 -13.80 -25.61
CA ARG A 377 1.24 -12.63 -25.64
C ARG A 377 0.97 -12.10 -24.23
N LEU A 378 1.19 -10.79 -24.01
CA LEU A 378 0.91 -10.16 -22.72
C LEU A 378 -0.57 -10.24 -22.35
N VAL A 379 -1.46 -10.10 -23.35
CA VAL A 379 -2.92 -10.17 -23.13
C VAL A 379 -3.37 -11.54 -22.62
N GLU A 380 -2.69 -12.63 -23.00
CA GLU A 380 -3.00 -13.96 -22.48
C GLU A 380 -2.64 -14.09 -21.00
N PHE A 381 -1.50 -13.53 -20.60
CA PHE A 381 -1.10 -13.45 -19.19
C PHE A 381 -2.13 -12.64 -18.38
N LEU A 382 -2.50 -11.47 -18.89
CA LEU A 382 -3.48 -10.59 -18.26
C LEU A 382 -4.85 -11.27 -18.13
N ALA A 383 -5.32 -11.96 -19.17
CA ALA A 383 -6.59 -12.70 -19.16
C ALA A 383 -6.63 -13.76 -18.04
N VAL A 384 -5.56 -14.55 -17.89
CA VAL A 384 -5.44 -15.55 -16.82
C VAL A 384 -5.41 -14.87 -15.45
N ARG A 385 -4.59 -13.82 -15.31
CA ARG A 385 -4.44 -13.06 -14.06
C ARG A 385 -5.76 -12.47 -13.59
N LEU A 386 -6.45 -11.70 -14.43
CA LEU A 386 -7.73 -11.09 -14.07
C LEU A 386 -8.79 -12.14 -13.76
N THR A 387 -8.82 -13.25 -14.49
CA THR A 387 -9.75 -14.36 -14.21
C THR A 387 -9.49 -14.98 -12.84
N ALA A 388 -8.23 -15.20 -12.48
CA ALA A 388 -7.83 -15.72 -11.17
C ALA A 388 -8.16 -14.73 -10.04
N MET A 389 -7.82 -13.45 -10.25
CA MET A 389 -8.04 -12.38 -9.29
C MET A 389 -9.54 -12.16 -9.01
N VAL A 390 -10.40 -12.09 -10.04
CA VAL A 390 -11.85 -11.96 -9.84
C VAL A 390 -12.38 -13.12 -8.99
N ALA A 391 -11.98 -14.35 -9.28
CA ALA A 391 -12.38 -15.51 -8.49
C ALA A 391 -11.86 -15.46 -7.04
N ALA A 392 -10.66 -14.92 -6.82
CA ALA A 392 -10.08 -14.73 -5.50
C ALA A 392 -10.76 -13.62 -4.71
N LEU A 393 -11.08 -12.48 -5.33
CA LEU A 393 -11.85 -11.40 -4.73
C LEU A 393 -13.23 -11.87 -4.30
N GLU A 394 -13.95 -12.58 -5.17
CA GLU A 394 -15.24 -13.17 -4.81
C GLU A 394 -15.15 -14.15 -3.64
N ALA A 395 -14.07 -14.94 -3.56
CA ALA A 395 -13.83 -15.83 -2.42
C ALA A 395 -13.50 -15.05 -1.15
N GLY A 396 -12.69 -13.99 -1.25
CA GLY A 396 -12.32 -13.11 -0.16
C GLY A 396 -13.51 -12.34 0.42
N ILE A 397 -14.38 -11.80 -0.43
CA ILE A 397 -15.66 -11.16 -0.04
C ILE A 397 -16.51 -12.14 0.78
N ARG A 398 -16.65 -13.40 0.32
CA ARG A 398 -17.38 -14.43 1.06
C ARG A 398 -16.72 -14.80 2.38
N ALA A 399 -15.40 -14.93 2.41
CA ALA A 399 -14.64 -15.26 3.62
C ALA A 399 -14.76 -14.14 4.68
N ALA A 400 -14.71 -12.88 4.26
CA ALA A 400 -14.91 -11.70 5.09
C ALA A 400 -16.38 -11.40 5.40
N ARG A 401 -17.32 -12.22 4.90
CA ARG A 401 -18.78 -12.07 5.08
C ARG A 401 -19.30 -10.69 4.65
N LEU A 402 -18.66 -10.08 3.65
CA LEU A 402 -19.08 -8.81 3.07
C LEU A 402 -20.33 -9.04 2.20
N THR A 403 -21.31 -8.14 2.29
CA THR A 403 -22.57 -8.22 1.52
C THR A 403 -22.51 -7.48 0.17
N HIS A 404 -21.41 -6.78 -0.08
CA HIS A 404 -21.23 -5.91 -1.23
C HIS A 404 -20.90 -6.69 -2.51
N ARG A 405 -21.36 -6.17 -3.65
CA ARG A 405 -21.00 -6.70 -4.98
C ARG A 405 -19.56 -6.36 -5.32
N LEU A 406 -18.89 -7.23 -6.08
CA LEU A 406 -17.51 -7.03 -6.51
C LEU A 406 -17.28 -5.66 -7.17
N ALA A 407 -18.12 -5.27 -8.12
CA ALA A 407 -18.02 -3.99 -8.82
C ALA A 407 -18.17 -2.75 -7.92
N GLY A 408 -18.83 -2.88 -6.77
CA GLY A 408 -19.02 -1.79 -5.81
C GLY A 408 -17.97 -1.77 -4.69
N LEU A 409 -17.04 -2.72 -4.66
CA LEU A 409 -16.14 -2.91 -3.53
C LEU A 409 -15.26 -1.69 -3.26
N ARG A 410 -14.71 -1.08 -4.33
CA ARG A 410 -13.88 0.14 -4.23
C ARG A 410 -14.66 1.32 -3.64
N ALA A 411 -15.87 1.56 -4.13
CA ALA A 411 -16.73 2.64 -3.64
C ALA A 411 -17.15 2.44 -2.18
N VAL A 412 -17.42 1.19 -1.78
CA VAL A 412 -17.75 0.88 -0.38
C VAL A 412 -16.55 1.09 0.54
N ALA A 413 -15.35 0.68 0.12
CA ALA A 413 -14.13 0.92 0.89
C ALA A 413 -13.85 2.42 1.04
N GLN A 414 -14.07 3.20 -0.02
CA GLN A 414 -13.93 4.67 0.02
C GLN A 414 -14.90 5.32 1.00
N ALA A 415 -16.13 4.81 1.08
CA ALA A 415 -17.19 5.41 1.90
C ALA A 415 -17.09 5.05 3.40
N GLN A 416 -16.20 4.13 3.79
CA GLN A 416 -16.01 3.83 5.20
C GLN A 416 -14.99 4.79 5.82
N PRO A 417 -15.35 5.56 6.87
CA PRO A 417 -14.41 6.43 7.54
C PRO A 417 -13.25 5.61 8.08
N CYS A 418 -12.03 5.98 7.68
CA CYS A 418 -10.82 5.31 8.12
C CYS A 418 -10.49 5.70 9.57
N HIS A 419 -11.27 5.21 10.55
CA HIS A 419 -10.96 5.39 11.97
C HIS A 419 -9.58 4.82 12.39
N ARG A 420 -8.90 4.10 11.49
CA ARG A 420 -7.53 3.60 11.69
C ARG A 420 -6.47 4.72 11.67
N SER A 421 -6.69 5.85 10.99
CA SER A 421 -5.67 6.91 10.87
C SER A 421 -5.68 7.89 12.05
N GLU A 422 -6.84 8.24 12.61
CA GLU A 422 -6.96 9.29 13.65
C GLU A 422 -5.96 9.11 14.79
N LEU A 423 -6.00 7.95 15.48
CA LEU A 423 -5.17 7.73 16.67
C LEU A 423 -3.68 7.72 16.32
N ARG A 424 -3.32 7.18 15.15
CA ARG A 424 -1.95 7.12 14.65
C ARG A 424 -1.42 8.52 14.30
N SER A 425 -2.22 9.31 13.60
CA SER A 425 -1.90 10.70 13.23
C SER A 425 -1.81 11.58 14.47
N ALA A 426 -2.74 11.44 15.41
CA ALA A 426 -2.70 12.15 16.69
C ALA A 426 -1.45 11.81 17.52
N TYR A 427 -1.09 10.52 17.59
CA TYR A 427 0.14 10.09 18.27
C TYR A 427 1.40 10.66 17.60
N ARG A 428 1.47 10.65 16.27
CA ARG A 428 2.59 11.25 15.51
C ARG A 428 2.73 12.74 15.78
N LEU A 429 1.62 13.48 15.69
CA LEU A 429 1.58 14.92 15.98
C LEU A 429 2.04 15.19 17.42
N PHE A 430 1.52 14.45 18.38
CA PHE A 430 1.92 14.57 19.78
C PHE A 430 3.42 14.33 19.97
N ARG A 431 3.96 13.25 19.41
CA ARG A 431 5.39 12.93 19.48
C ARG A 431 6.27 14.00 18.83
N LEU A 432 5.82 14.57 17.72
CA LEU A 432 6.49 15.66 17.02
C LEU A 432 6.55 16.91 17.89
N PHE A 433 5.42 17.32 18.48
CA PHE A 433 5.38 18.48 19.39
C PHE A 433 6.25 18.27 20.62
N VAL A 434 6.19 17.08 21.23
CA VAL A 434 7.05 16.75 22.36
C VAL A 434 8.52 16.81 21.93
N ALA A 435 8.90 16.29 20.77
CA ALA A 435 10.31 16.24 20.35
C ALA A 435 10.86 17.58 19.82
N ALA A 436 10.00 18.46 19.30
CA ALA A 436 10.36 19.76 18.74
C ALA A 436 10.42 20.87 19.79
N GLY A 437 9.54 20.82 20.80
CA GLY A 437 9.56 21.71 21.96
C GLY A 437 10.77 21.44 22.84
#